data_AF-A0A3B0K7H1-F1
#
_entry.id   AF-A0A3B0K7H1-F1
#
_cell.length_a   1.000
_cell.length_b   1.000
_cell.length_c   1.000
_cell.angle_alpha   90.00
_cell.angle_beta   90.00
_cell.angle_gamma   90.00
#
_symmetry.space_group_name_H-M   'P 1'
#
loop_
_entity.id
_entity.type
_entity.pdbx_description
1 polymer ?
#
loop_
_entity_poly.entity_id
_entity_poly.type
_entity_poly.pdbx_seq_one_letter_code
_entity_poly.pdbx_strand_id
1 'polypeptide(L)'
;MSHTILLVQPGARPETRTYCDYESVNECMEGVCKIYEEHLKRRNPNTPTITYDISQLFDFIDTLMDISCMVYQKSTNTYAPYNKEWIKEKIYVLLRQAAFSPNA
;
A
#
# COMPACT_ATOMS: atom_id res chain seq x y z
N MET A 1 -13.80 -0.63 -10.89
CA MET A 1 -12.36 -0.41 -11.13
C MET A 1 -12.14 1.07 -11.37
N SER A 2 -11.27 1.66 -10.56
CA SER A 2 -10.88 3.06 -10.59
C SER A 2 -9.37 3.08 -10.55
N HIS A 3 -8.76 3.60 -11.63
CA HIS A 3 -7.32 3.76 -11.70
C HIS A 3 -6.82 4.52 -10.47
N THR A 4 -5.75 4.03 -9.87
CA THR A 4 -5.23 4.56 -8.60
C THR A 4 -3.74 4.77 -8.73
N ILE A 5 -3.28 5.98 -8.43
CA ILE A 5 -1.87 6.36 -8.41
C ILE A 5 -1.43 6.41 -6.95
N LEU A 6 -0.42 5.63 -6.59
CA LEU A 6 0.24 5.65 -5.29
C LEU A 6 1.48 6.57 -5.36
N LEU A 7 1.58 7.49 -4.41
CA LEU A 7 2.73 8.37 -4.23
C LEU A 7 3.43 7.97 -2.93
N VAL A 8 4.75 7.75 -2.99
CA VAL A 8 5.54 7.31 -1.83
C VAL A 8 6.79 8.16 -1.72
N GLN A 9 7.08 8.62 -0.51
CA GLN A 9 8.35 9.23 -0.15
C GLN A 9 8.94 8.46 1.05
N PRO A 10 9.88 7.53 0.82
CA PRO A 10 10.46 6.72 1.90
C PRO A 10 11.31 7.51 2.91
N GLY A 11 11.93 8.62 2.50
CA GLY A 11 12.79 9.41 3.39
C GLY A 11 12.64 10.92 3.20
N ALA A 12 13.21 11.72 4.10
CA ALA A 12 13.06 13.19 4.07
C ALA A 12 13.57 13.86 2.78
N ARG A 13 14.51 13.22 2.09
CA ARG A 13 15.10 13.70 0.84
C ARG A 13 14.10 13.64 -0.32
N PRO A 14 13.83 14.75 -1.04
CA PRO A 14 12.88 14.78 -2.15
C PRO A 14 13.18 13.77 -3.27
N GLU A 15 14.45 13.42 -3.47
CA GLU A 15 14.91 12.47 -4.50
C GLU A 15 14.43 11.04 -4.23
N THR A 16 13.93 10.75 -3.03
CA THR A 16 13.35 9.45 -2.68
C THR A 16 11.91 9.31 -3.15
N ARG A 17 11.26 10.39 -3.60
CA ARG A 17 9.90 10.36 -4.10
C ARG A 17 9.80 9.46 -5.33
N THR A 18 8.82 8.57 -5.29
CA THR A 18 8.48 7.70 -6.41
C THR A 18 6.96 7.52 -6.46
N TYR A 19 6.48 6.98 -7.57
CA TYR A 19 5.07 6.66 -7.75
C TYR A 19 4.90 5.31 -8.45
N CYS A 20 3.73 4.71 -8.26
CA CYS A 20 3.25 3.55 -9.00
C CYS A 20 1.78 3.75 -9.31
N ASP A 21 1.30 3.14 -10.39
CA ASP A 21 -0.10 3.19 -10.78
C ASP A 21 -0.70 1.78 -10.92
N TYR A 22 -2.02 1.71 -10.72
CA TYR A 22 -2.78 0.47 -10.62
C TYR A 22 -4.16 0.63 -11.26
N GLU A 23 -4.75 -0.45 -11.75
CA GLU A 23 -6.07 -0.43 -12.40
C GLU A 23 -7.23 -0.34 -11.39
N SER A 24 -6.94 -0.65 -10.12
CA SER A 24 -7.90 -0.57 -9.03
C SER A 24 -7.29 -0.16 -7.69
N VAL A 25 -8.16 0.27 -6.77
CA VAL A 25 -7.79 0.55 -5.37
C VAL A 25 -7.25 -0.71 -4.69
N ASN A 26 -7.83 -1.89 -4.94
CA ASN A 26 -7.39 -3.14 -4.30
C ASN A 26 -5.97 -3.51 -4.72
N GLU A 27 -5.67 -3.45 -6.03
CA GLU A 27 -4.32 -3.67 -6.56
C GLU A 27 -3.32 -2.67 -5.98
N CYS A 28 -3.73 -1.41 -5.79
CA CYS A 28 -2.90 -0.42 -5.12
C CYS A 28 -2.58 -0.81 -3.67
N MET A 29 -3.57 -1.29 -2.91
CA MET A 29 -3.35 -1.75 -1.53
C MET A 29 -2.45 -2.99 -1.48
N GLU A 30 -2.63 -3.94 -2.41
CA GLU A 30 -1.72 -5.09 -2.57
C GLU A 30 -0.28 -4.62 -2.91
N GLY A 31 -0.16 -3.57 -3.71
CA GLY A 31 1.12 -2.90 -4.00
C GLY A 31 1.82 -2.40 -2.75
N VAL A 32 1.08 -1.77 -1.82
CA VAL A 32 1.63 -1.33 -0.52
C VAL A 32 2.11 -2.52 0.32
N CYS A 33 1.35 -3.63 0.36
CA CYS A 33 1.80 -4.86 1.03
C CYS A 33 3.11 -5.40 0.41
N LYS A 34 3.20 -5.43 -0.93
CA LYS A 34 4.41 -5.89 -1.64
C LYS A 34 5.63 -5.03 -1.35
N ILE A 35 5.48 -3.70 -1.23
CA ILE A 35 6.58 -2.79 -0.84
C ILE A 35 7.14 -3.19 0.53
N TYR A 36 6.27 -3.49 1.49
CA TYR A 36 6.70 -3.94 2.82
C TYR A 36 7.32 -5.33 2.80
N GLU A 37 6.74 -6.26 2.04
CA GLU A 37 7.30 -7.61 1.85
C GLU A 37 8.70 -7.58 1.25
N GLU A 38 8.95 -6.70 0.26
CA GLU A 38 10.28 -6.48 -0.28
C GLU A 38 11.24 -5.91 0.76
N HIS A 39 10.78 -4.96 1.58
CA HIS A 39 11.56 -4.44 2.71
C HIS A 39 11.95 -5.57 3.68
N LEU A 40 11.02 -6.46 4.02
CA LEU A 40 11.28 -7.61 4.88
C LEU A 40 12.23 -8.62 4.25
N LYS A 41 12.06 -8.94 2.96
CA LYS A 41 12.96 -9.85 2.20
C LYS A 41 14.39 -9.35 2.19
N ARG A 42 14.61 -8.05 2.00
CA ARG A 42 15.96 -7.44 2.05
C ARG A 42 16.60 -7.55 3.44
N ARG A 43 15.81 -7.51 4.51
CA ARG A 43 16.30 -7.65 5.90
C ARG A 43 16.51 -9.11 6.31
N ASN A 44 15.81 -10.05 5.68
CA ASN A 44 15.83 -11.47 6.02
C ASN A 44 16.16 -12.34 4.78
N PRO A 45 17.35 -12.20 4.17
CA PRO A 45 17.67 -12.81 2.88
C PRO A 45 17.66 -14.35 2.89
N ASN A 46 17.84 -14.96 4.07
CA ASN A 46 17.87 -16.41 4.24
C ASN A 46 16.53 -17.00 4.68
N THR A 47 15.50 -16.17 4.83
CA THR A 47 14.17 -16.60 5.27
C THR A 47 13.26 -16.77 4.05
N PRO A 48 12.97 -18.01 3.61
CA PRO A 48 12.25 -18.25 2.35
C PRO A 48 10.78 -17.81 2.42
N THR A 49 10.18 -17.85 3.61
CA THR A 49 8.80 -17.42 3.84
C THR A 49 8.78 -16.47 5.02
N ILE A 50 8.26 -15.27 4.79
CA ILE A 50 8.15 -14.23 5.81
C ILE A 50 6.67 -14.03 6.10
N THR A 51 6.30 -14.13 7.37
CA THR A 51 4.99 -13.76 7.89
C THR A 51 5.12 -12.49 8.71
N TYR A 52 4.07 -11.67 8.70
CA TYR A 52 4.01 -10.45 9.50
C TYR A 52 2.57 -10.16 9.93
N ASP A 53 2.41 -9.48 11.06
CA ASP A 53 1.12 -8.96 11.49
C ASP A 53 0.84 -7.61 10.80
N ILE A 54 -0.44 -7.29 10.62
CA ILE A 54 -0.89 -6.04 10.04
C ILE A 54 -0.40 -4.83 10.85
N SER A 55 -0.25 -4.97 12.17
CA SER A 55 0.35 -3.94 13.03
C SER A 55 1.75 -3.55 12.54
N GLN A 56 2.59 -4.53 12.18
CA GLN A 56 3.95 -4.29 11.70
C GLN A 56 3.97 -3.60 10.33
N LEU A 57 3.01 -3.93 9.45
CA LEU A 57 2.83 -3.21 8.18
C LEU A 57 2.42 -1.75 8.44
N PHE A 58 1.52 -1.51 9.39
CA PHE A 58 1.08 -0.16 9.74
C PHE A 58 2.19 0.67 10.37
N ASP A 59 3.02 0.05 11.21
CA ASP A 59 4.21 0.69 11.78
C ASP A 59 5.19 1.07 10.66
N PHE A 60 5.45 0.16 9.71
CA PHE A 60 6.27 0.47 8.54
C PHE A 60 5.73 1.67 7.74
N ILE A 61 4.43 1.68 7.47
CA ILE A 61 3.76 2.80 6.77
C ILE A 61 3.94 4.12 7.55
N ASP A 62 3.93 4.10 8.88
CA ASP A 62 4.18 5.28 9.71
C ASP A 62 5.62 5.77 9.69
N THR A 63 6.58 4.90 9.35
CA THR A 63 7.98 5.32 9.19
C THR A 63 8.26 6.08 7.90
N LEU A 64 7.38 5.99 6.90
CA LEU A 64 7.53 6.70 5.64
C LEU A 64 7.40 8.22 5.87
N MET A 65 8.19 9.01 5.14
CA MET A 65 8.07 10.47 5.19
C MET A 65 6.71 10.92 4.66
N ASP A 66 6.25 10.32 3.57
CA ASP A 66 4.92 10.55 3.02
C ASP A 66 4.42 9.32 2.25
N ILE A 67 3.11 9.10 2.30
CA ILE A 67 2.40 8.12 1.48
C ILE A 67 0.96 8.58 1.30
N SER A 68 0.54 8.69 0.04
CA SER A 68 -0.81 9.07 -0.34
C SER A 68 -1.19 8.38 -1.64
N CYS A 69 -2.48 8.32 -1.95
CA CYS A 69 -2.93 7.83 -3.24
C CYS A 69 -4.00 8.72 -3.84
N MET A 70 -4.04 8.75 -5.17
CA MET A 70 -5.02 9.47 -5.97
C MET A 70 -5.92 8.45 -6.67
N VAL A 71 -7.22 8.47 -6.39
CA VAL A 71 -8.18 7.52 -6.98
C VAL A 71 -9.05 8.22 -8.02
N TYR A 72 -9.11 7.66 -9.22
CA TYR A 72 -9.90 8.19 -10.32
C TYR A 72 -11.40 8.12 -10.05
N GLN A 73 -12.07 9.27 -10.19
CA GLN A 73 -13.52 9.45 -10.07
C GLN A 73 -14.14 9.69 -11.44
N LYS A 74 -14.84 8.66 -11.96
CA LYS A 74 -15.47 8.70 -13.28
C LYS A 74 -16.55 9.79 -13.41
N SER A 75 -17.27 10.09 -12.34
CA SER A 75 -18.36 11.07 -12.33
C SER A 75 -17.90 12.50 -12.60
N THR A 76 -16.70 12.85 -12.15
CA THR A 76 -16.12 14.20 -12.25
C THR A 76 -14.93 14.26 -13.21
N ASN A 77 -14.46 13.10 -13.69
CA ASN A 77 -13.24 12.97 -14.48
C ASN A 77 -12.01 13.57 -13.77
N THR A 78 -11.92 13.37 -12.46
CA THR A 78 -10.83 13.87 -11.61
C THR A 78 -10.22 12.75 -10.77
N TYR A 79 -9.11 13.05 -10.10
CA TYR A 79 -8.56 12.19 -9.07
C TYR A 79 -8.84 12.78 -7.69
N ALA A 80 -9.39 11.97 -6.79
CA ALA A 80 -9.54 12.33 -5.38
C ALA A 80 -8.30 11.87 -4.59
N PRO A 81 -7.65 12.77 -3.82
CA PRO A 81 -6.52 12.41 -2.98
C PRO A 81 -6.98 11.74 -1.68
N TYR A 82 -6.21 10.77 -1.22
CA TYR A 82 -6.39 10.08 0.05
C TYR A 82 -5.05 9.93 0.75
N ASN A 83 -5.08 10.06 2.07
CA ASN A 83 -3.90 10.05 2.93
C ASN A 83 -3.56 8.64 3.44
N LYS A 84 -2.48 8.57 4.21
CA LYS A 84 -1.99 7.37 4.89
C LYS A 84 -3.05 6.65 5.71
N GLU A 85 -3.87 7.38 6.47
CA GLU A 85 -4.90 6.78 7.34
C GLU A 85 -5.95 6.03 6.52
N TRP A 86 -6.38 6.61 5.40
CA TRP A 86 -7.30 5.96 4.47
C TRP A 86 -6.67 4.71 3.83
N ILE A 87 -5.40 4.77 3.44
CA ILE A 87 -4.66 3.62 2.90
C ILE A 87 -4.65 2.47 3.91
N LYS A 88 -4.32 2.75 5.18
CA LYS A 88 -4.34 1.74 6.26
C LYS A 88 -5.72 1.09 6.44
N GLU A 89 -6.78 1.90 6.40
CA GLU A 89 -8.15 1.39 6.47
C GLU A 89 -8.47 0.45 5.30
N LYS A 90 -8.09 0.81 4.07
CA LYS A 90 -8.34 -0.04 2.88
C LYS A 90 -7.51 -1.32 2.88
N ILE A 91 -6.28 -1.27 3.36
CA ILE A 91 -5.46 -2.48 3.60
C ILE A 91 -6.14 -3.39 4.63
N TYR A 92 -6.64 -2.84 5.75
CA TYR A 92 -7.35 -3.63 6.76
C TYR A 92 -8.56 -4.36 6.16
N VAL A 93 -9.38 -3.65 5.37
CA VAL A 93 -10.54 -4.24 4.69
C VAL A 93 -10.11 -5.34 3.72
N LEU A 94 -9.08 -5.08 2.90
CA LEU A 94 -8.56 -6.03 1.92
C LEU A 94 -8.10 -7.34 2.60
N LEU A 95 -7.24 -7.22 3.61
CA LEU A 95 -6.67 -8.38 4.30
C LEU A 95 -7.72 -9.16 5.09
N ARG A 96 -8.70 -8.46 5.69
CA ARG A 96 -9.84 -9.10 6.34
C ARG A 96 -10.64 -9.92 5.34
N GLN A 97 -10.93 -9.38 4.15
CA GLN A 97 -11.67 -10.11 3.11
C GLN A 97 -10.91 -11.35 2.63
N ALA A 98 -9.58 -11.25 2.47
CA ALA A 98 -8.76 -12.40 2.09
C ALA A 98 -8.79 -13.51 3.15
N ALA A 99 -8.73 -13.17 4.44
CA ALA A 99 -8.77 -14.13 5.54
C ALA A 99 -10.13 -14.84 5.70
N PHE A 100 -11.23 -14.22 5.26
CA PHE A 100 -12.58 -14.80 5.32
C PHE A 100 -13.06 -15.40 3.99
N SER A 101 -12.22 -15.37 2.95
CA SER A 101 -12.58 -15.97 1.67
C SER A 101 -12.43 -17.49 1.77
N PRO A 102 -13.47 -18.31 1.51
CA PRO A 102 -13.48 -19.75 1.78
C PRO A 102 -12.53 -20.59 0.92
N ASN A 103 -11.67 -19.97 0.10
CA ASN A 103 -10.71 -20.62 -0.79
C ASN A 103 -9.26 -20.13 -0.59
N ALA A 104 -8.93 -19.53 0.57
CA ALA A 104 -7.54 -19.21 0.94
C ALA A 104 -6.88 -20.39 1.69
#